data_AF-E5VCJ6-F1
#
_entry.id   AF-E5VCJ6-F1
#
_cell.length_a   1.000
_cell.length_b   1.000
_cell.length_c   1.000
_cell.angle_alpha   90.00
_cell.angle_beta   90.00
_cell.angle_gamma   90.00
#
_symmetry.space_group_name_H-M   'P 1'
#
loop_
_entity.id
_entity.type
_entity.pdbx_description
1 polymer ?
#
loop_
_entity_poly.entity_id
_entity_poly.type
_entity_poly.pdbx_seq_one_letter_code
_entity_poly.pdbx_strand_id
1 'polypeptide(L)'
;MEKEMSPMTTEMLKKGYLLFPKALFEEQMNMKTGEKAADAFEAFVFVLTHVNYSTVTCNVRGHLFDCVRGESVLSLARWMEILGWPRNRTRYFFNKMFDAGIVERVANPYVMHIRIPDYDFLTGNARPKAAPRKKKAAPVAGVGEDFCIFWEKFHDITEHPKVNIGRARREWKKLTAGEKQRALDNIDEYYDHLNNQKYCKQAATYLADKSFENEYDD
;
A
#
# COMPACT_ATOMS: atom_id res chain seq x y z
N MET A 1 -16.21 -34.73 -1.75
CA MET A 1 -15.05 -34.04 -2.35
C MET A 1 -15.16 -32.59 -1.95
N GLU A 2 -14.49 -32.19 -0.87
CA GLU A 2 -14.32 -30.76 -0.58
C GLU A 2 -13.47 -30.18 -1.71
N LYS A 3 -14.05 -29.25 -2.45
CA LYS A 3 -13.35 -28.53 -3.49
C LYS A 3 -12.33 -27.66 -2.76
N GLU A 4 -11.07 -28.07 -2.72
CA GLU A 4 -10.00 -27.20 -2.23
C GLU A 4 -10.10 -25.90 -3.04
N MET A 5 -10.39 -24.82 -2.32
CA MET A 5 -10.34 -23.49 -2.89
C MET A 5 -8.94 -23.29 -3.46
N SER A 6 -8.87 -22.79 -4.69
CA SER A 6 -7.58 -22.47 -5.32
C SER A 6 -6.74 -21.62 -4.37
N PRO A 7 -5.41 -21.81 -4.32
CA PRO A 7 -4.55 -21.07 -3.41
C PRO A 7 -4.82 -19.57 -3.55
N MET A 8 -5.04 -18.91 -2.42
CA MET A 8 -5.35 -17.49 -2.38
C MET A 8 -4.11 -16.75 -2.92
N THR A 9 -4.29 -15.92 -3.95
CA THR A 9 -3.21 -15.13 -4.56
C THR A 9 -3.53 -13.65 -4.54
N THR A 10 -2.50 -12.81 -4.66
CA THR A 10 -2.65 -11.35 -4.78
C THR A 10 -3.44 -10.94 -6.02
N GLU A 11 -3.43 -11.72 -7.10
CA GLU A 11 -4.27 -11.48 -8.28
C GLU A 11 -5.77 -11.51 -7.95
N MET A 12 -6.20 -12.33 -6.98
CA MET A 12 -7.60 -12.37 -6.56
C MET A 12 -8.07 -11.04 -5.93
N LEU A 13 -7.14 -10.27 -5.36
CA LEU A 13 -7.43 -8.96 -4.76
C LEU A 13 -7.66 -7.87 -5.81
N LYS A 14 -7.30 -8.10 -7.08
CA LYS A 14 -7.41 -7.10 -8.16
C LYS A 14 -8.80 -7.02 -8.81
N LYS A 15 -9.69 -7.99 -8.57
CA LYS A 15 -11.02 -8.07 -9.23
C LYS A 15 -12.08 -7.11 -8.64
N GLY A 16 -11.67 -6.23 -7.72
CA GLY A 16 -12.55 -5.30 -7.00
C GLY A 16 -13.09 -5.88 -5.69
N TYR A 17 -13.64 -5.01 -4.85
CA TYR A 17 -14.05 -5.34 -3.47
C TYR A 17 -15.54 -5.09 -3.24
N LEU A 18 -16.17 -5.96 -2.44
CA LEU A 18 -17.48 -5.69 -1.84
C LEU A 18 -17.26 -5.07 -0.47
N LEU A 19 -17.66 -3.81 -0.29
CA LEU A 19 -17.62 -3.16 1.01
C LEU A 19 -18.80 -3.61 1.85
N PHE A 20 -18.52 -4.05 3.06
CA PHE A 20 -19.53 -4.51 4.01
C PHE A 20 -19.39 -3.74 5.32
N PRO A 21 -20.50 -3.38 6.00
CA PRO A 21 -20.41 -2.72 7.30
C PRO A 21 -19.63 -3.57 8.30
N LYS A 22 -18.54 -3.01 8.85
CA LYS A 22 -17.66 -3.71 9.82
C LYS A 22 -18.45 -4.26 11.01
N ALA A 23 -19.40 -3.49 11.53
CA ALA A 23 -20.26 -3.92 12.65
C ALA A 23 -21.04 -5.20 12.35
N LEU A 24 -21.53 -5.39 11.11
CA LEU A 24 -22.23 -6.62 10.74
C LEU A 24 -21.28 -7.83 10.70
N PHE A 25 -20.04 -7.63 10.26
CA PHE A 25 -19.00 -8.65 10.33
C PHE A 25 -18.66 -8.99 11.78
N GLU A 26 -18.50 -7.99 12.64
CA GLU A 26 -18.20 -8.18 14.06
C GLU A 26 -19.32 -8.94 14.78
N GLU A 27 -20.59 -8.60 14.54
CA GLU A 27 -21.74 -9.32 15.08
C GLU A 27 -21.77 -10.79 14.61
N GLN A 28 -21.54 -11.05 13.32
CA GLN A 28 -21.46 -12.42 12.80
C GLN A 28 -20.29 -13.21 13.40
N MET A 29 -19.14 -12.57 13.61
CA MET A 29 -17.96 -13.23 14.20
C MET A 29 -18.12 -13.44 15.70
N ASN A 30 -18.82 -12.56 16.41
CA ASN A 30 -19.19 -12.76 17.81
C ASN A 30 -20.09 -13.99 17.96
N MET A 31 -21.03 -14.21 17.04
CA MET A 31 -21.86 -15.42 17.01
C MET A 31 -21.05 -16.69 16.75
N LYS A 32 -19.95 -16.59 16.02
CA LYS A 32 -19.00 -17.68 15.75
C LYS A 32 -17.86 -17.77 16.76
N THR A 33 -17.88 -16.97 17.83
CA THR A 33 -16.79 -16.97 18.81
C THR A 33 -16.72 -18.31 19.53
N GLY A 34 -15.60 -19.01 19.38
CA GLY A 34 -15.39 -20.37 19.89
C GLY A 34 -15.60 -21.46 18.84
N GLU A 35 -16.10 -21.11 17.65
CA GLU A 35 -16.13 -22.01 16.50
C GLU A 35 -14.80 -21.97 15.75
N LYS A 36 -14.44 -23.13 15.20
CA LYS A 36 -13.24 -23.29 14.40
C LYS A 36 -13.49 -22.73 12.99
N ALA A 37 -12.56 -21.92 12.48
CA ALA A 37 -12.58 -21.52 11.08
C ALA A 37 -12.60 -22.78 10.18
N ALA A 38 -13.60 -22.89 9.32
CA ALA A 38 -13.80 -24.05 8.46
C ALA A 38 -12.63 -24.19 7.47
N ASP A 39 -12.26 -23.07 6.83
CA ASP A 39 -11.29 -23.02 5.74
C ASP A 39 -10.35 -21.80 5.83
N ALA A 40 -9.48 -21.65 4.82
CA ALA A 40 -8.52 -20.56 4.73
C ALA A 40 -9.16 -19.19 4.48
N PHE A 41 -10.32 -19.12 3.83
CA PHE A 41 -11.02 -17.87 3.59
C PHE A 41 -11.64 -17.35 4.87
N GLU A 42 -12.34 -18.21 5.60
CA GLU A 42 -12.90 -17.83 6.90
C GLU A 42 -11.78 -17.42 7.88
N ALA A 43 -10.66 -18.15 7.88
CA ALA A 43 -9.50 -17.75 8.67
C ALA A 43 -8.92 -16.39 8.26
N PHE A 44 -8.90 -16.07 6.96
CA PHE A 44 -8.47 -14.74 6.50
C PHE A 44 -9.44 -13.64 6.94
N VAL A 45 -10.75 -13.88 6.89
CA VAL A 45 -11.76 -12.95 7.42
C VAL A 45 -11.57 -12.73 8.93
N PHE A 46 -11.28 -13.78 9.70
CA PHE A 46 -10.92 -13.64 11.11
C PHE A 46 -9.67 -12.77 11.31
N VAL A 47 -8.64 -12.90 10.45
CA VAL A 47 -7.47 -12.00 10.52
C VAL A 47 -7.89 -10.54 10.27
N LEU A 48 -8.68 -10.26 9.24
CA LEU A 48 -9.11 -8.89 8.89
C LEU A 48 -9.91 -8.20 10.00
N THR A 49 -10.64 -8.96 10.81
CA THR A 49 -11.41 -8.44 11.96
C THR A 49 -10.56 -8.20 13.21
N HIS A 50 -9.37 -8.81 13.29
CA HIS A 50 -8.48 -8.76 14.46
C HIS A 50 -7.20 -7.94 14.22
N VAL A 51 -7.01 -7.35 13.04
CA VAL A 51 -6.01 -6.30 12.82
C VAL A 51 -6.55 -4.94 13.24
N ASN A 52 -5.64 -4.05 13.61
CA ASN A 52 -5.95 -2.73 14.13
C ASN A 52 -6.68 -1.88 13.08
N TYR A 53 -7.87 -1.39 13.41
CA TYR A 53 -8.55 -0.39 12.59
C TYR A 53 -7.86 0.97 12.70
N SER A 54 -7.27 1.33 13.83
CA SER A 54 -6.53 2.59 14.00
C SER A 54 -5.17 2.30 14.61
N THR A 55 -4.20 3.19 14.43
CA THR A 55 -2.92 3.05 15.13
C THR A 55 -3.13 2.98 16.64
N VAL A 56 -2.54 1.97 17.27
CA VAL A 56 -2.55 1.77 18.72
C VAL A 56 -1.11 1.65 19.20
N THR A 57 -0.76 2.35 20.27
CA THR A 57 0.51 2.16 20.95
C THR A 57 0.45 0.88 21.78
N CYS A 58 1.32 -0.08 21.46
CA CYS A 58 1.41 -1.37 22.12
C CYS A 58 2.57 -1.39 23.12
N ASN A 59 2.37 -2.06 24.25
CA ASN A 59 3.43 -2.41 25.20
C ASN A 59 3.62 -3.92 25.20
N VAL A 60 4.73 -4.40 24.63
CA VAL A 60 5.07 -5.83 24.60
C VAL A 60 6.36 -6.02 25.36
N ARG A 61 6.30 -6.77 26.47
CA ARG A 61 7.46 -7.06 27.34
C ARG A 61 8.22 -5.78 27.76
N GLY A 62 7.50 -4.70 28.07
CA GLY A 62 8.09 -3.42 28.46
C GLY A 62 8.54 -2.52 27.31
N HIS A 63 8.43 -2.98 26.05
CA HIS A 63 8.80 -2.20 24.88
C HIS A 63 7.56 -1.56 24.26
N LEU A 64 7.58 -0.23 24.19
CA LEU A 64 6.53 0.57 23.57
C LEU A 64 6.83 0.77 22.09
N PHE A 65 5.83 0.54 21.24
CA PHE A 65 5.89 0.85 19.82
C PHE A 65 4.48 1.03 19.25
N ASP A 66 4.37 1.74 18.13
CA ASP A 66 3.09 1.91 17.45
C ASP A 66 2.80 0.72 16.54
N CYS A 67 1.65 0.08 16.76
CA CYS A 67 1.08 -0.92 15.87
C CYS A 67 0.05 -0.21 14.99
N VAL A 68 0.42 0.05 13.74
CA VAL A 68 -0.36 0.95 12.88
C VAL A 68 -1.64 0.28 12.36
N ARG A 69 -2.50 1.08 11.74
CA ARG A 69 -3.70 0.58 11.06
C ARG A 69 -3.34 -0.55 10.08
N GLY A 70 -4.14 -1.61 10.07
CA GLY A 70 -3.92 -2.82 9.27
C GLY A 70 -2.90 -3.80 9.85
N GLU A 71 -2.31 -3.50 11.02
CA GLU A 71 -1.35 -4.39 11.69
C GLU A 71 -1.94 -5.11 12.89
N SER A 72 -1.28 -6.20 13.29
CA SER A 72 -1.58 -6.89 14.53
C SER A 72 -0.32 -7.46 15.16
N VAL A 73 -0.26 -7.38 16.49
CA VAL A 73 0.81 -7.93 17.33
C VAL A 73 0.32 -9.11 18.18
N LEU A 74 -0.79 -9.74 17.76
CA LEU A 74 -1.31 -10.92 18.46
C LEU A 74 -0.33 -12.08 18.34
N SER A 75 -0.13 -12.79 19.46
CA SER A 75 0.74 -13.96 19.49
C SER A 75 0.16 -15.11 18.66
N LEU A 76 1.03 -16.04 18.24
CA LEU A 76 0.57 -17.26 17.55
C LEU A 76 -0.46 -18.05 18.39
N ALA A 77 -0.31 -18.07 19.72
CA ALA A 77 -1.26 -18.73 20.62
C ALA A 77 -2.63 -18.05 20.57
N ARG A 78 -2.66 -16.71 20.56
CA ARG A 78 -3.91 -15.96 20.44
C ARG A 78 -4.57 -16.18 19.06
N TRP A 79 -3.79 -16.28 17.99
CA TRP A 79 -4.32 -16.67 16.69
C TRP A 79 -4.86 -18.09 16.64
N MET A 80 -4.27 -19.04 17.36
CA MET A 80 -4.82 -20.40 17.48
C MET A 80 -6.20 -20.39 18.14
N GLU A 81 -6.38 -19.60 19.19
CA GLU A 81 -7.68 -19.41 19.85
C GLU A 81 -8.70 -18.78 18.91
N ILE A 82 -8.33 -17.70 18.23
CA ILE A 82 -9.22 -16.98 17.29
C ILE A 82 -9.66 -17.89 16.14
N LEU A 83 -8.75 -18.69 15.59
CA LEU A 83 -9.05 -19.56 14.43
C LEU A 83 -9.62 -20.93 14.83
N GLY A 84 -9.58 -21.29 16.12
CA GLY A 84 -9.87 -22.64 16.60
C GLY A 84 -8.96 -23.72 16.01
N TRP A 85 -7.72 -23.37 15.64
CA TRP A 85 -6.78 -24.24 14.93
C TRP A 85 -5.59 -24.66 15.79
N PRO A 86 -5.08 -25.91 15.61
CA PRO A 86 -3.84 -26.32 16.25
C PRO A 86 -2.65 -25.55 15.66
N ARG A 87 -1.59 -25.41 16.46
CA ARG A 87 -0.38 -24.63 16.14
C ARG A 87 0.17 -24.86 14.73
N ASN A 88 0.24 -26.12 14.29
CA ASN A 88 0.80 -26.47 12.98
C ASN A 88 -0.06 -25.95 11.83
N ARG A 89 -1.39 -26.06 11.93
CA ARG A 89 -2.32 -25.57 10.92
C ARG A 89 -2.32 -24.04 10.88
N THR A 90 -2.33 -23.37 12.05
CA THR A 90 -2.22 -21.92 12.14
C THR A 90 -0.91 -21.40 11.52
N ARG A 91 0.22 -22.03 11.84
CA ARG A 91 1.52 -21.65 11.26
C ARG A 91 1.56 -21.87 9.76
N TYR A 92 1.05 -23.01 9.29
CA TYR A 92 0.98 -23.33 7.87
C TYR A 92 0.15 -22.28 7.11
N PHE A 93 -1.02 -21.92 7.64
CA PHE A 93 -1.87 -20.88 7.08
C PHE A 93 -1.11 -19.55 6.95
N PHE A 94 -0.53 -19.02 8.03
CA PHE A 94 0.18 -17.75 7.96
C PHE A 94 1.38 -17.82 7.00
N ASN A 95 2.15 -18.90 6.99
CA ASN A 95 3.24 -19.09 6.02
C ASN A 95 2.73 -19.01 4.58
N LYS A 96 1.62 -19.67 4.25
CA LYS A 96 1.01 -19.57 2.92
C LYS A 96 0.57 -18.15 2.58
N MET A 97 0.01 -17.42 3.54
CA MET A 97 -0.41 -16.03 3.32
C MET A 97 0.79 -15.08 3.16
N PHE A 98 1.90 -15.34 3.86
CA PHE A 98 3.15 -14.62 3.69
C PHE A 98 3.79 -14.90 2.33
N ASP A 99 3.89 -16.18 1.94
CA ASP A 99 4.44 -16.59 0.64
C ASP A 99 3.61 -16.00 -0.53
N ALA A 100 2.29 -15.88 -0.35
CA ALA A 100 1.39 -15.29 -1.33
C ALA A 100 1.41 -13.75 -1.34
N GLY A 101 2.01 -13.09 -0.34
CA GLY A 101 1.97 -11.63 -0.20
C GLY A 101 0.59 -11.06 0.19
N ILE A 102 -0.32 -11.89 0.70
CA ILE A 102 -1.65 -11.46 1.19
C ILE A 102 -1.55 -10.90 2.60
N VAL A 103 -0.58 -11.38 3.37
CA VAL A 103 -0.21 -10.87 4.69
C VAL A 103 1.30 -10.66 4.67
N GLU A 104 1.78 -9.62 5.32
CA GLU A 104 3.21 -9.33 5.47
C GLU A 104 3.69 -9.59 6.89
N ARG A 105 4.95 -10.01 7.02
CA ARG A 105 5.65 -10.04 8.31
C ARG A 105 6.28 -8.69 8.56
N VAL A 106 5.96 -8.08 9.69
CA VAL A 106 6.64 -6.88 10.16
C VAL A 106 7.79 -7.29 11.07
N ALA A 107 8.96 -6.66 10.90
CA ALA A 107 10.12 -6.93 11.72
C ALA A 107 9.84 -6.54 13.18
N ASN A 108 9.73 -7.54 14.06
CA ASN A 108 9.51 -7.34 15.48
C ASN A 108 10.19 -8.46 16.28
N PRO A 109 11.20 -8.15 17.12
CA PRO A 109 11.94 -9.18 17.86
C PRO A 109 11.16 -9.72 19.07
N TYR A 110 10.05 -9.10 19.46
CA TYR A 110 9.35 -9.40 20.71
C TYR A 110 8.11 -10.27 20.51
N VAL A 111 7.46 -10.18 19.35
CA VAL A 111 6.17 -10.82 19.09
C VAL A 111 5.95 -11.06 17.60
N MET A 112 5.02 -11.96 17.28
CA MET A 112 4.49 -12.09 15.93
C MET A 112 3.79 -10.79 15.55
N HIS A 113 4.31 -10.12 14.53
CA HIS A 113 3.77 -8.86 14.02
C HIS A 113 3.44 -9.04 12.55
N ILE A 114 2.17 -8.86 12.21
CA ILE A 114 1.67 -9.00 10.85
C ILE A 114 1.09 -7.69 10.36
N ARG A 115 1.07 -7.50 9.04
CA ARG A 115 0.42 -6.40 8.34
C ARG A 115 -0.44 -6.95 7.21
N ILE A 116 -1.61 -6.34 6.99
CA ILE A 116 -2.40 -6.55 5.80
C ILE A 116 -2.02 -5.48 4.78
N PRO A 117 -1.38 -5.84 3.65
CA PRO A 117 -1.12 -4.92 2.55
C PRO A 117 -2.44 -4.28 2.11
N ASP A 118 -2.40 -2.99 1.79
CA ASP A 118 -3.57 -2.28 1.23
C ASP A 118 -4.83 -2.38 2.10
N TYR A 119 -4.71 -2.52 3.43
CA TYR A 119 -5.86 -2.64 4.36
C TYR A 119 -6.89 -1.52 4.21
N ASP A 120 -6.46 -0.32 3.82
CA ASP A 120 -7.35 0.81 3.54
C ASP A 120 -8.29 0.53 2.36
N PHE A 121 -7.81 -0.15 1.31
CA PHE A 121 -8.66 -0.57 0.19
C PHE A 121 -9.71 -1.59 0.64
N LEU A 122 -9.32 -2.54 1.48
CA LEU A 122 -10.24 -3.57 2.01
C LEU A 122 -11.34 -3.00 2.91
N THR A 123 -11.07 -1.89 3.57
CA THR A 123 -11.98 -1.28 4.56
C THR A 123 -12.76 -0.10 4.01
N GLY A 124 -12.61 0.21 2.72
CA GLY A 124 -13.26 1.38 2.10
C GLY A 124 -12.71 2.73 2.61
N ASN A 125 -11.61 2.71 3.37
CA ASN A 125 -10.88 3.91 3.79
C ASN A 125 -9.90 4.39 2.71
N ALA A 126 -9.67 3.60 1.67
CA ALA A 126 -9.29 4.15 0.39
C ALA A 126 -10.42 5.07 -0.06
N ARG A 127 -10.24 6.39 0.09
CA ARG A 127 -10.92 7.32 -0.82
C ARG A 127 -10.75 6.72 -2.21
N PRO A 128 -11.80 6.62 -3.03
CA PRO A 128 -11.55 6.35 -4.44
C PRO A 128 -10.60 7.47 -4.90
N LYS A 129 -9.32 7.15 -5.13
CA LYS A 129 -8.68 7.74 -6.30
C LYS A 129 -9.52 7.15 -7.42
N ALA A 130 -10.47 7.95 -7.90
CA ALA A 130 -11.35 7.56 -8.98
C ALA A 130 -10.48 6.84 -10.02
N ALA A 131 -10.87 5.63 -10.43
CA ALA A 131 -10.37 5.06 -11.69
C ALA A 131 -10.37 6.21 -12.70
N PRO A 132 -9.28 6.48 -13.44
CA PRO A 132 -9.11 7.71 -14.19
C PRO A 132 -10.25 7.83 -15.19
N ARG A 133 -11.32 8.48 -14.75
CA ARG A 133 -12.44 8.86 -15.58
C ARG A 133 -11.85 9.97 -16.41
N LYS A 134 -11.72 9.71 -17.70
CA LYS A 134 -11.63 10.76 -18.72
C LYS A 134 -12.68 11.83 -18.40
N LYS A 135 -12.29 12.89 -17.68
CA LYS A 135 -13.10 14.09 -17.47
C LYS A 135 -12.18 15.28 -17.35
N LYS A 136 -12.08 15.94 -18.51
CA LYS A 136 -12.25 17.37 -18.75
C LYS A 136 -11.79 18.31 -17.64
N ALA A 137 -10.91 19.20 -18.07
CA ALA A 137 -10.26 20.30 -17.39
C ALA A 137 -11.07 21.03 -16.30
N ALA A 138 -10.30 21.41 -15.28
CA ALA A 138 -10.39 22.55 -14.36
C ALA A 138 -11.21 22.37 -13.06
N PRO A 139 -10.88 23.10 -11.96
CA PRO A 139 -9.89 24.17 -11.82
C PRO A 139 -8.81 23.95 -10.73
N VAL A 140 -7.76 24.76 -10.87
CA VAL A 140 -6.57 24.91 -10.01
C VAL A 140 -6.94 25.32 -8.58
N ALA A 141 -6.40 24.64 -7.57
CA ALA A 141 -5.94 25.24 -6.31
C ALA A 141 -5.17 24.24 -5.43
N GLY A 142 -3.85 24.40 -5.34
CA GLY A 142 -3.01 23.68 -4.38
C GLY A 142 -1.55 23.67 -4.77
N VAL A 143 -0.90 24.83 -4.88
CA VAL A 143 0.53 25.03 -5.27
C VAL A 143 1.53 24.14 -4.49
N GLY A 144 1.09 23.52 -3.38
CA GLY A 144 1.86 22.55 -2.60
C GLY A 144 1.66 21.07 -2.96
N GLU A 145 0.47 20.63 -3.40
CA GLU A 145 0.17 19.22 -3.65
C GLU A 145 0.79 18.74 -4.97
N ASP A 146 0.70 19.56 -6.03
CA ASP A 146 1.25 19.22 -7.35
C ASP A 146 2.77 18.96 -7.31
N PHE A 147 3.49 19.74 -6.48
CA PHE A 147 4.93 19.54 -6.31
C PHE A 147 5.25 18.24 -5.59
N CYS A 148 4.47 17.87 -4.56
CA CYS A 148 4.71 16.63 -3.84
C CYS A 148 4.48 15.41 -4.74
N ILE A 149 3.49 15.47 -5.63
CA ILE A 149 3.25 14.42 -6.63
C ILE A 149 4.46 14.28 -7.56
N PHE A 150 4.98 15.40 -8.08
CA PHE A 150 6.19 15.39 -8.89
C PHE A 150 7.39 14.86 -8.13
N TRP A 151 7.57 15.29 -6.89
CA TRP A 151 8.71 14.93 -6.06
C TRP A 151 8.75 13.43 -5.74
N GLU A 152 7.61 12.85 -5.40
CA GLU A 152 7.54 11.39 -5.18
C GLU A 152 7.72 10.64 -6.50
N LYS A 153 6.94 10.98 -7.54
CA LYS A 153 6.99 10.27 -8.84
C LYS A 153 8.39 10.30 -9.47
N PHE A 154 9.07 11.44 -9.46
CA PHE A 154 10.40 11.58 -10.04
C PHE A 154 11.42 10.65 -9.36
N HIS A 155 11.39 10.60 -8.04
CA HIS A 155 12.36 9.82 -7.27
C HIS A 155 12.04 8.32 -7.23
N ASP A 156 10.78 7.95 -7.38
CA ASP A 156 10.36 6.55 -7.53
C ASP A 156 10.81 5.97 -8.89
N ILE A 157 10.72 6.75 -9.98
CA ILE A 157 11.11 6.28 -11.33
C ILE A 157 12.62 6.29 -11.52
N THR A 158 13.27 7.40 -11.16
CA THR A 158 14.70 7.59 -11.48
C THR A 158 15.63 6.93 -10.46
N GLU A 159 15.09 6.44 -9.34
CA GLU A 159 15.81 5.96 -8.16
C GLU A 159 16.89 6.94 -7.64
N HIS A 160 16.85 8.20 -8.08
CA HIS A 160 17.84 9.20 -7.72
C HIS A 160 17.57 9.75 -6.31
N PRO A 161 18.60 10.17 -5.56
CA PRO A 161 18.43 10.63 -4.20
C PRO A 161 17.65 11.96 -4.13
N LYS A 162 16.78 12.08 -3.12
CA LYS A 162 15.93 13.26 -2.82
C LYS A 162 16.76 14.46 -2.32
N VAL A 163 17.53 15.09 -3.20
CA VAL A 163 18.42 16.23 -2.90
C VAL A 163 17.95 17.55 -3.53
N ASN A 164 18.35 18.69 -2.96
CA ASN A 164 18.06 20.03 -3.51
C ASN A 164 16.56 20.39 -3.62
N ILE A 165 15.72 19.91 -2.69
CA ILE A 165 14.27 20.18 -2.66
C ILE A 165 13.93 21.68 -2.76
N GLY A 166 14.71 22.55 -2.14
CA GLY A 166 14.52 24.00 -2.20
C GLY A 166 14.71 24.57 -3.61
N ARG A 167 15.66 24.03 -4.38
CA ARG A 167 15.88 24.41 -5.79
C ARG A 167 14.77 23.85 -6.67
N ALA A 168 14.41 22.58 -6.50
CA ALA A 168 13.32 21.94 -7.25
C ALA A 168 11.99 22.66 -7.05
N ARG A 169 11.65 23.05 -5.81
CA ARG A 169 10.44 23.86 -5.51
C ARG A 169 10.45 25.22 -6.22
N ARG A 170 11.61 25.86 -6.34
CA ARG A 170 11.73 27.15 -7.06
C ARG A 170 11.54 26.96 -8.56
N GLU A 171 12.16 25.94 -9.16
CA GLU A 171 11.98 25.64 -10.59
C GLU A 171 10.54 25.22 -10.90
N TRP A 172 9.92 24.41 -10.04
CA TRP A 172 8.52 24.03 -10.15
C TRP A 172 7.55 25.23 -10.15
N LYS A 173 7.84 26.25 -9.33
CA LYS A 173 7.02 27.47 -9.28
C LYS A 173 7.09 28.30 -10.57
N LYS A 174 8.14 28.14 -11.39
CA LYS A 174 8.28 28.84 -12.68
C LYS A 174 7.46 28.21 -13.80
N LEU A 175 7.06 26.95 -13.65
CA LEU A 175 6.32 26.21 -14.66
C LEU A 175 4.83 26.59 -14.67
N THR A 176 4.28 26.71 -15.88
CA THR A 176 2.84 26.80 -16.13
C THR A 176 2.13 25.49 -15.75
N ALA A 177 0.81 25.51 -15.64
CA ALA A 177 0.04 24.30 -15.33
C ALA A 177 0.24 23.20 -16.39
N GLY A 178 0.34 23.58 -17.67
CA GLY A 178 0.60 22.63 -18.77
C GLY A 178 2.01 22.05 -18.73
N GLU A 179 3.03 22.86 -18.40
CA GLU A 179 4.40 22.36 -18.24
C GLU A 179 4.55 21.46 -17.03
N LYS A 180 3.88 21.76 -15.91
CA LYS A 180 3.86 20.88 -14.73
C LYS A 180 3.27 19.51 -15.04
N GLN A 181 2.20 19.48 -15.82
CA GLN A 181 1.58 18.23 -16.26
C GLN A 181 2.53 17.45 -17.18
N ARG A 182 3.15 18.09 -18.17
CA ARG A 182 4.15 17.45 -19.04
C ARG A 182 5.37 16.95 -18.28
N ALA A 183 5.85 17.72 -17.29
CA ALA A 183 6.94 17.33 -16.39
C ALA A 183 6.60 16.12 -15.51
N LEU A 184 5.31 15.82 -15.31
CA LEU A 184 4.86 14.62 -14.60
C LEU A 184 4.69 13.44 -15.53
N ASP A 185 4.08 13.67 -16.68
CA ASP A 185 3.70 12.61 -17.63
C ASP A 185 4.96 12.00 -18.29
N ASN A 186 5.97 12.82 -18.58
CA ASN A 186 7.13 12.42 -19.37
C ASN A 186 8.36 12.05 -18.51
N ILE A 187 8.18 11.69 -17.23
CA ILE A 187 9.31 11.24 -16.37
C ILE A 187 9.80 9.87 -16.81
N ASP A 188 8.86 8.95 -17.05
CA ASP A 188 9.11 7.58 -17.50
C ASP A 188 9.83 7.60 -18.87
N GLU A 189 9.25 8.32 -19.84
CA GLU A 189 9.83 8.50 -21.17
C GLU A 189 11.22 9.17 -21.11
N TYR A 190 11.39 10.21 -20.31
CA TYR A 190 12.72 10.82 -20.11
C TYR A 190 13.74 9.81 -19.58
N TYR A 191 13.36 8.97 -18.62
CA TYR A 191 14.27 8.03 -17.98
C TYR A 191 14.63 6.86 -18.89
N ASP A 192 13.66 6.33 -19.63
CA ASP A 192 13.84 5.20 -20.56
C ASP A 192 14.76 5.53 -21.74
N HIS A 193 14.76 6.78 -22.19
CA HIS A 193 15.61 7.24 -23.29
C HIS A 193 17.01 7.71 -22.87
N LEU A 194 17.39 7.55 -21.59
CA LEU A 194 18.77 7.80 -21.17
C LEU A 194 19.68 6.66 -21.62
N ASN A 195 20.59 6.96 -22.56
CA ASN A 195 21.66 6.04 -22.99
C ASN A 195 22.44 5.41 -21.82
N ASN A 196 22.52 6.11 -20.70
CA ASN A 196 23.09 5.60 -19.46
C ASN A 196 22.44 6.31 -18.26
N GLN A 197 21.85 5.52 -17.35
CA GLN A 197 21.16 5.99 -16.15
C GLN A 197 22.06 6.85 -15.23
N LYS A 198 23.40 6.74 -15.32
CA LYS A 198 24.33 7.62 -14.60
C LYS A 198 24.25 9.10 -15.02
N TYR A 199 23.68 9.38 -16.19
CA TYR A 199 23.42 10.75 -16.67
C TYR A 199 22.00 11.23 -16.36
N CYS A 200 21.24 10.50 -15.54
CA CYS A 200 19.96 10.99 -15.05
C CYS A 200 20.16 12.33 -14.34
N LYS A 201 19.35 13.32 -14.71
CA LYS A 201 19.41 14.66 -14.13
C LYS A 201 18.80 14.61 -12.74
N GLN A 202 19.29 15.46 -11.84
CA GLN A 202 18.57 15.72 -10.59
C GLN A 202 17.23 16.39 -10.89
N ALA A 203 16.21 16.18 -10.06
CA ALA A 203 14.86 16.73 -10.23
C ALA A 203 14.86 18.24 -10.53
N ALA A 204 15.70 19.01 -9.83
CA ALA A 204 15.83 20.45 -10.07
C ALA A 204 16.36 20.79 -11.47
N THR A 205 17.30 19.99 -12.00
CA THR A 205 17.89 20.18 -13.33
C THR A 205 16.94 19.68 -14.42
N TYR A 206 16.22 18.58 -14.18
CA TYR A 206 15.14 18.10 -15.05
C TYR A 206 14.07 19.19 -15.29
N LEU A 207 13.63 19.87 -14.23
CA LEU A 207 12.68 20.97 -14.31
C LEU A 207 13.29 22.23 -14.96
N ALA A 208 14.52 22.59 -14.59
CA ALA A 208 15.18 23.79 -15.10
C ALA A 208 15.43 23.73 -16.60
N ASP A 209 15.86 22.58 -17.09
CA ASP A 209 16.19 22.35 -18.50
C ASP A 209 14.95 21.96 -19.32
N LYS A 210 13.78 21.86 -18.69
CA LYS A 210 12.54 21.32 -19.28
C LYS A 210 12.76 20.02 -20.04
N SER A 211 13.49 19.07 -19.44
CA SER A 211 13.86 17.82 -20.11
C SER A 211 12.67 16.90 -20.44
N PHE A 212 11.47 17.26 -19.95
CA PHE A 212 10.19 16.68 -20.34
C PHE A 212 9.67 17.13 -21.72
N GLU A 213 10.30 18.12 -22.35
CA GLU A 213 10.00 18.58 -23.71
C GLU A 213 10.99 18.03 -24.75
N ASN A 214 11.93 17.17 -24.33
CA ASN A 214 12.84 16.55 -25.26
C ASN A 214 12.07 15.63 -26.22
N GLU A 215 12.41 15.71 -27.50
CA GLU A 215 11.96 14.76 -28.51
C GLU A 215 12.96 13.59 -28.55
N TYR A 216 12.45 12.37 -28.45
CA TYR A 216 13.22 11.15 -28.60
C TYR A 216 12.81 10.48 -29.92
N ASP A 217 13.78 10.12 -30.75
CA ASP A 217 13.51 9.36 -31.97
C ASP A 217 13.28 7.87 -31.60
N ASP A 218 12.15 7.31 -32.01
CA ASP A 218 11.76 5.89 -31.83
C ASP A 218 12.68 4.89 -32.58
#